data_AF-A0A956DR93-F1
#
_entry.id   AF-A0A956DR93-F1
#
_cell.length_a   1.000
_cell.length_b   1.000
_cell.length_c   1.000
_cell.angle_alpha   90.00
_cell.angle_beta   90.00
_cell.angle_gamma   90.00
#
_symmetry.space_group_name_H-M   'P 1'
#
loop_
_entity.id
_entity.type
_entity.pdbx_description
1 polymer ?
#
loop_
_entity_poly.entity_id
_entity_poly.type
_entity_poly.pdbx_seq_one_letter_code
_entity_poly.pdbx_strand_id
1 'polypeptide(L)'
;MKLAAWYFLPIGAAIALVVALTLVAGGFRARRAIADFGQDDRVRALLTFNPSRRRTYKGVALVLAVLFAFFAAAQPQYGQGTRLVPATNIDVVVVLDFSKSMYARDVEPSRIFRAKLEIARMVKQLRGARFAAVAFAGEPMGFPLTADGAAVAQFLRQLEPNDMPVGGTAIARALRYARNLLARDPKSRDHERVIVLVTDGEDLEGNPVAEAQNIGGEGTTIHVVHIGGRTPERIPEIGPDGRVRGWRTDARGRPLTTELSPEGEQQLADIAKATPDGVIIRAEKGSTGIDEVTKELRAKMKGELAERVESVYADIYFYPLAAALLFLLIESFIPEAPLRRVTHKLPPRPKPHPLRQRDRARRRAPRPAPRDEEEASHAAS
;
A
#
# COMPACT_ATOMS: atom_id res chain seq x y z
N MET A 1 5.31 -16.74 5.75
CA MET A 1 3.97 -17.27 6.08
C MET A 1 3.59 -16.79 7.48
N LYS A 2 2.48 -16.04 7.63
CA LYS A 2 1.99 -15.61 8.95
C LYS A 2 1.63 -16.85 9.79
N LEU A 3 1.89 -16.83 11.10
CA LEU A 3 1.51 -17.92 12.04
C LEU A 3 0.04 -18.34 11.91
N ALA A 4 -0.84 -17.40 11.53
CA ALA A 4 -2.27 -17.67 11.31
C ALA A 4 -2.54 -18.68 10.18
N ALA A 5 -1.74 -18.70 9.11
CA ALA A 5 -1.93 -19.59 7.96
C ALA A 5 -1.80 -21.08 8.34
N TRP A 6 -1.04 -21.38 9.39
CA TRP A 6 -0.82 -22.76 9.84
C TRP A 6 -2.06 -23.39 10.49
N TYR A 7 -2.97 -22.56 11.00
CA TYR A 7 -4.21 -23.03 11.63
C TYR A 7 -5.35 -23.19 10.62
N PHE A 8 -5.39 -22.37 9.57
CA PHE A 8 -6.49 -22.41 8.60
C PHE A 8 -6.52 -23.69 7.75
N LEU A 9 -5.36 -24.25 7.40
CA LEU A 9 -5.27 -25.49 6.63
C LEU A 9 -5.80 -26.73 7.37
N PRO A 10 -5.36 -27.05 8.61
CA PRO A 10 -5.89 -28.20 9.34
C PRO A 10 -7.35 -28.00 9.75
N ILE A 11 -7.77 -26.78 10.12
CA ILE A 11 -9.18 -26.48 10.42
C ILE A 11 -10.05 -26.67 9.17
N GLY A 12 -9.61 -26.16 8.03
CA GLY A 12 -10.32 -26.34 6.76
C GLY A 12 -10.43 -27.80 6.34
N ALA A 13 -9.35 -28.57 6.48
CA ALA A 13 -9.35 -30.01 6.21
C ALA A 13 -10.30 -30.78 7.15
N ALA A 14 -10.32 -30.43 8.45
CA ALA A 14 -11.23 -31.02 9.42
C ALA A 14 -12.71 -30.72 9.07
N ILE A 15 -13.02 -29.48 8.72
CA ILE A 15 -14.38 -29.08 8.31
C ILE A 15 -14.79 -29.80 7.01
N ALA A 16 -13.91 -29.85 6.01
CA ALA A 16 -14.15 -30.58 4.77
C ALA A 16 -14.40 -32.07 5.02
N LEU A 17 -13.65 -32.69 5.95
CA LEU A 17 -13.84 -34.07 6.37
C LEU A 17 -15.20 -34.27 7.06
N VAL A 18 -15.61 -33.37 7.96
CA VAL A 18 -16.93 -33.43 8.61
C VAL A 18 -18.05 -33.31 7.57
N VAL A 19 -17.93 -32.40 6.61
CA VAL A 19 -18.88 -32.27 5.49
C VAL A 19 -18.93 -33.57 4.68
N ALA A 20 -17.78 -34.15 4.33
CA ALA A 20 -17.74 -35.43 3.62
C ALA A 20 -18.41 -36.57 4.41
N LEU A 21 -18.11 -36.68 5.71
CA LEU A 21 -18.68 -37.71 6.58
C LEU A 21 -20.19 -37.56 6.76
N THR A 22 -20.70 -36.34 6.90
CA THR A 22 -22.15 -36.08 7.01
C THR A 22 -22.89 -36.43 5.73
N LEU A 23 -22.31 -36.13 4.56
CA LEU A 23 -22.86 -36.52 3.26
C LEU A 23 -22.87 -38.05 3.07
N VAL A 24 -21.78 -38.73 3.44
CA VAL A 24 -21.66 -40.19 3.39
C VAL A 24 -22.65 -40.86 4.35
N ALA A 25 -22.74 -40.39 5.60
CA ALA A 25 -23.69 -40.87 6.59
C ALA A 25 -25.14 -40.63 6.16
N GLY A 26 -25.44 -39.48 5.55
CA GLY A 26 -26.74 -39.19 4.94
C GLY A 26 -27.08 -40.15 3.79
N GLY A 27 -26.09 -40.54 2.99
CA GLY A 27 -26.22 -41.58 1.97
C GLY A 27 -26.51 -42.96 2.55
N PHE A 28 -25.79 -43.36 3.60
CA PHE A 28 -26.04 -44.63 4.30
C PHE A 28 -27.40 -44.66 5.00
N ARG A 29 -27.82 -43.56 5.65
CA ARG A 29 -29.16 -43.43 6.26
C ARG A 29 -30.25 -43.52 5.20
N ALA A 30 -30.08 -42.87 4.06
CA ALA A 30 -31.03 -42.97 2.95
C ALA A 30 -31.13 -44.42 2.43
N ARG A 31 -30.01 -45.14 2.31
CA ARG A 31 -30.01 -46.56 1.93
C ARG A 31 -30.71 -47.45 2.97
N ARG A 32 -30.45 -47.23 4.26
CA ARG A 32 -31.12 -47.95 5.35
C ARG A 32 -32.62 -47.67 5.37
N ALA A 33 -33.03 -46.40 5.28
CA ALA A 33 -34.44 -46.02 5.23
C ALA A 33 -35.18 -46.65 4.03
N ILE A 34 -34.52 -46.79 2.87
CA ILE A 34 -35.08 -47.51 1.71
C ILE A 34 -35.25 -49.01 2.01
N ALA A 35 -34.28 -49.62 2.71
CA ALA A 35 -34.36 -51.03 3.11
C ALA A 35 -35.43 -51.28 4.20
N ASP A 36 -35.61 -50.33 5.12
CA ASP A 36 -36.62 -50.39 6.19
C ASP A 36 -38.04 -50.16 5.64
N PHE A 37 -38.19 -49.41 4.55
CA PHE A 37 -39.48 -49.09 3.93
C PHE A 37 -40.12 -50.27 3.18
N GLY A 38 -39.34 -51.28 2.76
CA GLY A 38 -39.89 -52.49 2.13
C GLY A 38 -38.85 -53.33 1.38
N GLN A 39 -39.33 -54.40 0.73
CA GLN A 39 -38.49 -55.28 -0.10
C GLN A 39 -37.82 -54.48 -1.23
N ASP A 40 -36.48 -54.50 -1.26
CA ASP A 40 -35.61 -53.66 -2.10
C ASP A 40 -36.02 -53.68 -3.59
N ASP A 41 -36.44 -54.84 -4.10
CA ASP A 41 -36.84 -55.00 -5.50
C ASP A 41 -38.13 -54.25 -5.86
N ARG A 42 -39.10 -54.19 -4.93
CA ARG A 42 -40.38 -53.50 -5.15
C ARG A 42 -40.24 -51.99 -4.97
N VAL A 43 -39.41 -51.56 -4.03
CA VAL A 43 -39.14 -50.13 -3.79
C VAL A 43 -38.33 -49.54 -4.93
N ARG A 44 -37.31 -50.26 -5.44
CA ARG A 44 -36.57 -49.85 -6.64
C ARG A 44 -37.45 -49.74 -7.88
N ALA A 45 -38.48 -50.57 -8.01
CA ALA A 45 -39.46 -50.46 -9.10
C ALA A 45 -40.33 -49.18 -9.02
N LEU A 46 -40.49 -48.59 -7.84
CA LEU A 46 -41.19 -47.31 -7.62
C LEU A 46 -40.28 -46.08 -7.80
N LEU A 47 -38.95 -46.26 -7.73
CA LEU A 47 -37.99 -45.19 -7.97
C LEU A 47 -37.90 -44.88 -9.47
N THR A 48 -38.38 -43.71 -9.86
CA THR A 48 -38.31 -43.22 -11.25
C THR A 48 -36.90 -42.81 -11.67
N PHE A 49 -36.00 -42.57 -10.71
CA PHE A 49 -34.63 -42.13 -10.95
C PHE A 49 -33.70 -42.53 -9.81
N ASN A 50 -32.43 -42.83 -10.12
CA ASN A 50 -31.40 -43.07 -9.12
C ASN A 50 -30.51 -41.82 -8.95
N PRO A 51 -30.69 -41.03 -7.88
CA PRO A 51 -29.93 -39.81 -7.65
C PRO A 51 -28.50 -40.06 -7.15
N SER A 52 -28.11 -41.31 -6.87
CA SER A 52 -26.85 -41.63 -6.17
C SER A 52 -25.62 -41.00 -6.84
N ARG A 53 -25.46 -41.14 -8.16
CA ARG A 53 -24.29 -40.58 -8.88
C ARG A 53 -24.27 -39.04 -8.85
N ARG A 54 -25.42 -38.40 -9.08
CA ARG A 54 -25.53 -36.93 -9.06
C ARG A 54 -25.28 -36.36 -7.67
N ARG A 55 -25.80 -37.04 -6.64
CA ARG A 55 -25.54 -36.71 -5.24
C ARG A 55 -24.07 -36.85 -4.86
N THR A 56 -23.38 -37.86 -5.40
CA THR A 56 -21.92 -38.00 -5.23
C THR A 56 -21.18 -36.84 -5.91
N TYR A 57 -21.49 -36.49 -7.16
CA TYR A 57 -20.84 -35.36 -7.84
C TYR A 57 -21.09 -34.03 -7.13
N LYS A 58 -22.32 -33.77 -6.69
CA LYS A 58 -22.70 -32.59 -5.91
C LYS A 58 -21.93 -32.53 -4.59
N GLY A 59 -21.83 -33.66 -3.88
CA GLY A 59 -21.06 -33.78 -2.65
C GLY A 59 -19.56 -33.55 -2.83
N VAL A 60 -18.96 -34.10 -3.90
CA VAL A 60 -17.54 -33.90 -4.23
C VAL A 60 -17.28 -32.42 -4.56
N ALA A 61 -18.14 -31.79 -5.36
CA ALA A 61 -18.03 -30.36 -5.67
C ALA A 61 -18.11 -29.49 -4.40
N LEU A 62 -19.03 -29.80 -3.48
CA LEU A 62 -19.16 -29.09 -2.21
C LEU A 62 -17.89 -29.23 -1.33
N VAL A 63 -17.35 -30.44 -1.21
CA VAL A 63 -16.12 -30.68 -0.43
C VAL A 63 -14.93 -29.95 -1.02
N LEU A 64 -14.78 -29.95 -2.35
CA LEU A 64 -13.73 -29.19 -3.03
C LEU A 64 -13.91 -27.68 -2.85
N ALA A 65 -15.14 -27.16 -2.94
CA ALA A 65 -15.43 -25.75 -2.71
C ALA A 65 -15.01 -25.31 -1.31
N VAL A 66 -15.34 -26.09 -0.28
CA VAL A 66 -14.93 -25.84 1.10
C VAL A 66 -13.40 -25.86 1.23
N LEU A 67 -12.73 -26.87 0.67
CA LEU A 67 -11.28 -26.99 0.76
C LEU A 67 -10.56 -25.77 0.13
N PHE A 68 -10.97 -25.37 -1.08
CA PHE A 68 -10.39 -24.22 -1.76
C PHE A 68 -10.73 -22.89 -1.07
N ALA A 69 -11.90 -22.76 -0.44
CA ALA A 69 -12.25 -21.57 0.34
C ALA A 69 -11.33 -21.40 1.56
N PHE A 70 -11.05 -22.48 2.29
CA PHE A 70 -10.11 -22.45 3.41
C PHE A 70 -8.67 -22.27 2.95
N PHE A 71 -8.29 -22.82 1.80
CA PHE A 71 -6.98 -22.55 1.20
C PHE A 71 -6.84 -21.06 0.82
N ALA A 72 -7.89 -20.41 0.31
CA ALA A 72 -7.90 -18.97 0.09
C ALA A 72 -7.83 -18.17 1.40
N ALA A 73 -8.58 -18.59 2.43
CA ALA A 73 -8.55 -17.97 3.76
C ALA A 73 -7.17 -18.06 4.43
N ALA A 74 -6.39 -19.10 4.12
CA ALA A 74 -5.01 -19.23 4.57
C ALA A 74 -4.05 -18.20 3.93
N GLN A 75 -4.53 -17.39 2.97
CA GLN A 75 -3.78 -16.36 2.27
C GLN A 75 -2.43 -16.87 1.74
N PRO A 76 -2.45 -17.81 0.78
CA PRO A 76 -1.22 -18.32 0.19
C PRO A 76 -0.46 -17.17 -0.46
N GLN A 77 0.84 -17.21 -0.30
CA GLN A 77 1.76 -16.18 -0.76
C GLN A 77 2.74 -16.80 -1.74
N TYR A 78 2.95 -16.16 -2.89
CA TYR A 78 3.86 -16.64 -3.92
C TYR A 78 4.58 -15.48 -4.61
N GLY A 79 5.85 -15.70 -4.94
CA GLY A 79 6.71 -14.69 -5.56
C GLY A 79 7.29 -13.67 -4.57
N GLN A 80 8.29 -12.94 -5.02
CA GLN A 80 8.90 -11.80 -4.34
C GLN A 80 8.24 -10.52 -4.87
N GLY A 81 7.25 -10.00 -4.15
CA GLY A 81 6.71 -8.67 -4.39
C GLY A 81 7.61 -7.63 -3.73
N THR A 82 8.59 -7.10 -4.45
CA THR A 82 9.43 -6.01 -3.95
C THR A 82 8.63 -4.70 -3.85
N ARG A 83 7.83 -4.52 -2.79
CA ARG A 83 7.42 -3.16 -2.39
C ARG A 83 8.51 -2.60 -1.48
N LEU A 84 9.60 -2.13 -2.10
CA LEU A 84 10.59 -1.32 -1.41
C LEU A 84 9.93 -0.01 -0.98
N VAL A 85 9.53 0.09 0.28
CA VAL A 85 9.49 1.41 0.93
C VAL A 85 10.93 1.63 1.36
N PRO A 86 11.70 2.53 0.72
CA PRO A 86 13.05 2.81 1.16
C PRO A 86 12.94 3.52 2.52
N ALA A 87 12.96 2.75 3.61
CA ALA A 87 13.20 3.28 4.94
C ALA A 87 14.71 3.21 5.14
N THR A 88 15.37 4.36 4.97
CA THR A 88 16.78 4.52 5.35
C THR A 88 16.83 4.79 6.84
N ASN A 89 17.84 4.27 7.53
CA ASN A 89 18.02 4.53 8.95
C ASN A 89 18.80 5.85 9.12
N ILE A 90 18.40 6.91 8.41
CA ILE A 90 19.06 8.22 8.50
C ILE A 90 18.10 9.24 9.10
N ASP A 91 18.55 9.86 10.18
CA ASP A 91 17.89 10.95 10.87
C ASP A 91 18.67 12.25 10.64
N VAL A 92 18.02 13.22 10.02
CA VAL A 92 18.62 14.52 9.68
C VAL A 92 17.98 15.62 10.50
N VAL A 93 18.75 16.36 11.28
CA VAL A 93 18.30 17.59 11.95
C VAL A 93 18.81 18.79 11.18
N VAL A 94 17.88 19.58 10.63
CA VAL A 94 18.23 20.85 9.97
C VAL A 94 18.26 21.96 11.01
N VAL A 95 19.42 22.54 11.25
CA VAL A 95 19.61 23.65 12.18
C VAL A 95 19.85 24.91 11.36
N LEU A 96 18.81 25.73 11.20
CA LEU A 96 18.82 26.91 10.34
C LEU A 96 18.83 28.19 11.16
N ASP A 97 19.76 29.06 10.83
CA ASP A 97 19.89 30.40 11.40
C ASP A 97 18.80 31.35 10.87
N PHE A 98 18.16 32.05 11.79
CA PHE A 98 17.14 33.08 11.59
C PHE A 98 17.55 34.40 12.26
N SER A 99 18.86 34.61 12.44
CA SER A 99 19.43 35.91 12.77
C SER A 99 19.07 36.96 11.70
N LYS A 100 19.19 38.24 12.05
CA LYS A 100 18.80 39.34 11.14
C LYS A 100 19.74 39.47 9.95
N SER A 101 20.99 39.07 10.09
CA SER A 101 21.99 39.05 9.02
C SER A 101 21.61 38.10 7.88
N MET A 102 20.80 37.08 8.15
CA MET A 102 20.24 36.19 7.13
C MET A 102 19.25 36.87 6.16
N TYR A 103 18.85 38.12 6.39
CA TYR A 103 18.15 38.93 5.39
C TYR A 103 19.05 39.56 4.32
N ALA A 104 20.38 39.48 4.47
CA ALA A 104 21.34 39.94 3.47
C ALA A 104 21.08 39.31 2.09
N ARG A 105 21.47 40.04 1.04
CA ARG A 105 21.12 39.75 -0.36
C ARG A 105 22.32 39.46 -1.26
N ASP A 106 23.47 39.17 -0.66
CA ASP A 106 24.62 38.61 -1.35
C ASP A 106 24.30 37.23 -1.99
N VAL A 107 23.24 36.57 -1.52
CA VAL A 107 22.56 35.46 -2.20
C VAL A 107 21.11 35.86 -2.52
N GLU A 108 20.77 35.96 -3.80
CA GLU A 108 19.42 36.32 -4.26
C GLU A 108 18.37 35.24 -3.94
N PRO A 109 17.14 35.60 -3.50
CA PRO A 109 16.66 36.93 -3.08
C PRO A 109 17.11 37.39 -1.68
N SER A 110 17.42 36.44 -0.81
CA SER A 110 18.10 36.64 0.48
C SER A 110 18.71 35.31 0.94
N ARG A 111 19.72 35.37 1.82
CA ARG A 111 20.35 34.16 2.41
C ARG A 111 19.30 33.21 2.99
N ILE A 112 18.38 33.72 3.82
CA ILE A 112 17.32 32.91 4.45
C ILE A 112 16.35 32.30 3.45
N PHE A 113 15.93 33.09 2.45
CA PHE A 113 15.01 32.60 1.44
C PHE A 113 15.65 31.45 0.66
N ARG A 114 16.93 31.62 0.29
CA ARG A 114 17.63 30.60 -0.46
C ARG A 114 17.83 29.33 0.37
N ALA A 115 18.25 29.46 1.62
CA ALA A 115 18.40 28.34 2.55
C ALA A 115 17.11 27.52 2.68
N LYS A 116 15.96 28.18 2.95
CA LYS A 116 14.64 27.53 3.04
C LYS A 116 14.30 26.75 1.76
N LEU A 117 14.60 27.32 0.59
CA LEU A 117 14.34 26.69 -0.70
C LEU A 117 15.23 25.46 -0.93
N GLU A 118 16.52 25.52 -0.59
CA GLU A 118 17.41 24.37 -0.72
C GLU A 118 17.07 23.27 0.29
N ILE A 119 16.73 23.62 1.54
CA ILE A 119 16.26 22.65 2.55
C ILE A 119 14.99 21.93 2.07
N ALA A 120 14.04 22.66 1.49
CA ALA A 120 12.84 22.05 0.92
C ALA A 120 13.15 21.11 -0.25
N ARG A 121 14.23 21.37 -1.01
CA ARG A 121 14.73 20.46 -2.05
C ARG A 121 15.44 19.25 -1.44
N MET A 122 16.28 19.45 -0.43
CA MET A 122 16.96 18.39 0.32
C MET A 122 15.96 17.35 0.85
N VAL A 123 14.93 17.81 1.56
CA VAL A 123 13.84 16.96 2.07
C VAL A 123 13.19 16.13 0.95
N LYS A 124 12.96 16.72 -0.23
CA LYS A 124 12.36 16.01 -1.38
C LYS A 124 13.32 14.97 -1.98
N GLN A 125 14.62 15.22 -1.94
CA GLN A 125 15.63 14.35 -2.55
C GLN A 125 16.01 13.16 -1.66
N LEU A 126 16.00 13.36 -0.34
CA LEU A 126 16.31 12.36 0.68
C LEU A 126 15.05 11.58 1.09
N ARG A 127 14.41 10.92 0.12
CA ARG A 127 13.21 10.11 0.37
C ARG A 127 13.54 8.90 1.25
N GLY A 128 12.85 8.75 2.37
CA GLY A 128 13.07 7.65 3.31
C GLY A 128 13.78 8.07 4.59
N ALA A 129 14.45 9.23 4.59
CA ALA A 129 15.07 9.80 5.78
C ALA A 129 14.01 10.45 6.68
N ARG A 130 14.29 10.52 7.98
CA ARG A 130 13.50 11.27 8.94
C ARG A 130 14.14 12.64 9.15
N PHE A 131 13.30 13.65 9.36
CA PHE A 131 13.72 15.03 9.52
C PHE A 131 13.24 15.62 10.84
N ALA A 132 14.11 16.38 11.48
CA ALA A 132 13.77 17.35 12.51
C ALA A 132 14.27 18.73 12.05
N ALA A 133 13.74 19.80 12.65
CA ALA A 133 14.24 21.15 12.38
C ALA A 133 14.47 21.92 13.68
N VAL A 134 15.47 22.79 13.65
CA VAL A 134 15.73 23.81 14.67
C VAL A 134 15.89 25.13 13.92
N ALA A 135 15.02 26.08 14.20
CA ALA A 135 15.17 27.47 13.82
C ALA A 135 15.76 28.22 15.01
N PHE A 136 16.82 29.01 14.82
CA PHE A 136 17.46 29.69 15.93
C PHE A 136 17.90 31.11 15.58
N ALA A 137 17.92 31.96 16.60
CA ALA A 137 18.68 33.20 16.64
C ALA A 137 19.35 33.24 18.02
N GLY A 138 18.91 34.10 18.93
CA GLY A 138 19.31 34.03 20.34
C GLY A 138 18.72 32.81 21.05
N GLU A 139 17.49 32.40 20.73
CA GLU A 139 16.88 31.20 21.29
C GLU A 139 16.45 30.23 20.19
N PRO A 140 16.66 28.91 20.38
CA PRO A 140 16.21 27.91 19.43
C PRO A 140 14.75 27.51 19.66
N MET A 141 14.03 27.31 18.58
CA MET A 141 12.74 26.61 18.53
C MET A 141 12.85 25.46 17.54
N GLY A 142 12.11 24.37 17.73
CA GLY A 142 12.24 23.24 16.83
C GLY A 142 10.99 22.42 16.59
N PHE A 143 11.07 21.63 15.53
CA PHE A 143 10.07 20.68 15.10
C PHE A 143 10.61 19.26 15.32
N PRO A 144 9.87 18.37 16.00
CA PRO A 144 10.35 17.05 16.39
C PRO A 144 10.64 16.15 15.18
N LEU A 145 11.50 15.14 15.41
CA LEU A 145 11.91 14.19 14.38
C LEU A 145 10.72 13.37 13.83
N THR A 146 10.49 13.48 12.53
CA THR A 146 9.35 12.84 11.84
C THR A 146 9.75 12.27 10.49
N ALA A 147 8.99 11.27 10.00
CA ALA A 147 9.10 10.81 8.61
C ALA A 147 8.40 11.77 7.61
N ASP A 148 7.53 12.66 8.11
CA ASP A 148 6.90 13.71 7.29
C ASP A 148 7.84 14.90 7.11
N GLY A 149 8.82 14.76 6.23
CA GLY A 149 9.73 15.86 5.91
C GLY A 149 9.01 17.08 5.31
N ALA A 150 7.85 16.91 4.67
CA ALA A 150 7.10 18.03 4.12
C ALA A 150 6.55 18.95 5.23
N ALA A 151 6.14 18.38 6.37
CA ALA A 151 5.78 19.14 7.56
C ALA A 151 6.97 19.94 8.11
N VAL A 152 8.17 19.35 8.16
CA VAL A 152 9.40 20.03 8.58
C VAL A 152 9.75 21.20 7.64
N ALA A 153 9.69 20.97 6.33
CA ALA A 153 9.91 22.02 5.35
C ALA A 153 8.82 23.10 5.41
N GLN A 154 7.58 22.77 5.78
CA GLN A 154 6.52 23.76 5.99
C GLN A 154 6.77 24.61 7.24
N PHE A 155 7.19 24.00 8.35
CA PHE A 155 7.57 24.71 9.57
C PHE A 155 8.65 25.77 9.29
N LEU A 156 9.76 25.39 8.65
CA LEU A 156 10.84 26.32 8.33
C LEU A 156 10.42 27.41 7.33
N ARG A 157 9.50 27.12 6.40
CA ARG A 157 9.01 28.11 5.43
C ARG A 157 8.12 29.19 6.04
N GLN A 158 7.41 28.87 7.13
CA GLN A 158 6.47 29.79 7.78
C GLN A 158 7.15 30.79 8.72
N LEU A 159 8.35 30.47 9.20
CA LEU A 159 9.12 31.36 10.07
C LEU A 159 9.88 32.39 9.25
N GLU A 160 10.01 33.60 9.76
CA GLU A 160 10.92 34.62 9.29
C GLU A 160 11.89 35.04 10.40
N PRO A 161 13.06 35.63 10.10
CA PRO A 161 13.96 36.17 11.11
C PRO A 161 13.30 37.17 12.06
N ASN A 162 12.20 37.82 11.64
CA ASN A 162 11.38 38.69 12.48
C ASN A 162 10.50 37.99 13.52
N ASP A 163 10.26 36.69 13.36
CA ASP A 163 9.46 35.90 14.30
C ASP A 163 10.30 35.36 15.46
N MET A 164 11.63 35.45 15.39
CA MET A 164 12.52 35.01 16.46
C MET A 164 12.36 35.90 17.70
N PRO A 165 12.07 35.32 18.88
CA PRO A 165 11.77 36.08 20.09
C PRO A 165 12.99 36.81 20.65
N VAL A 166 14.16 36.20 20.51
CA VAL A 166 15.44 36.73 20.96
C VAL A 166 16.39 36.81 19.77
N GLY A 167 16.93 38.00 19.50
CA GLY A 167 17.94 38.21 18.46
C GLY A 167 19.32 37.66 18.86
N GLY A 168 20.28 37.74 17.94
CA GLY A 168 21.64 37.18 18.11
C GLY A 168 21.80 35.82 17.43
N THR A 169 22.93 35.16 17.67
CA THR A 169 23.30 33.90 17.00
C THR A 169 23.85 32.88 18.01
N ALA A 170 22.96 32.08 18.60
CA ALA A 170 23.30 31.15 19.68
C ALA A 170 23.48 29.71 19.20
N ILE A 171 24.53 29.47 18.40
CA ILE A 171 24.80 28.14 17.81
C ILE A 171 24.93 27.05 18.87
N ALA A 172 25.61 27.32 19.98
CA ALA A 172 25.78 26.32 21.05
C ALA A 172 24.41 25.88 21.64
N ARG A 173 23.46 26.81 21.78
CA ARG A 173 22.10 26.49 22.24
C ARG A 173 21.33 25.71 21.18
N ALA A 174 21.47 26.08 19.91
CA ALA A 174 20.82 25.41 18.79
C ALA A 174 21.32 23.95 18.61
N LEU A 175 22.63 23.72 18.67
CA LEU A 175 23.24 22.39 18.60
C LEU A 175 22.78 21.51 19.78
N ARG A 176 22.77 22.05 21.00
CA ARG A 176 22.24 21.34 22.18
C ARG A 176 20.76 20.97 22.01
N TYR A 177 19.96 21.87 21.43
CA TYR A 177 18.55 21.60 21.16
C TYR A 177 18.39 20.49 20.11
N ALA A 178 19.16 20.54 19.02
CA ALA A 178 19.18 19.50 17.98
C ALA A 178 19.54 18.12 18.55
N ARG A 179 20.59 18.06 19.38
CA ARG A 179 20.98 16.85 20.11
C ARG A 179 19.84 16.28 20.96
N ASN A 180 19.14 17.16 21.69
CA ASN A 180 18.01 16.76 22.52
C ASN A 180 16.83 16.22 21.70
N LEU A 181 16.60 16.72 20.48
CA LEU A 181 15.55 16.18 19.59
C LEU A 181 15.86 14.75 19.16
N LEU A 182 17.12 14.45 18.83
CA LEU A 182 17.58 13.10 18.49
C LEU A 182 17.47 12.17 19.70
N ALA A 183 17.97 12.61 20.86
CA ALA A 183 17.97 11.80 22.08
C ALA A 183 16.57 11.43 22.60
N ARG A 184 15.54 12.25 22.28
CA ARG A 184 14.14 11.99 22.67
C ARG A 184 13.49 10.88 21.87
N ASP A 185 13.99 10.54 20.69
CA ASP A 185 13.43 9.48 19.86
C ASP A 185 14.25 8.19 20.00
N PRO A 186 13.72 7.13 20.64
CA PRO A 186 14.48 5.91 20.88
C PRO A 186 14.99 5.23 19.61
N LYS A 187 14.28 5.37 18.48
CA LYS A 187 14.68 4.76 17.20
C LYS A 187 15.93 5.42 16.63
N SER A 188 16.17 6.68 16.98
CA SER A 188 17.32 7.45 16.49
C SER A 188 18.66 6.86 16.93
N ARG A 189 18.69 6.05 18.00
CA ARG A 189 19.92 5.38 18.48
C ARG A 189 20.48 4.38 17.49
N ASP A 190 19.61 3.73 16.73
CA ASP A 190 19.96 2.71 15.74
C ASP A 190 20.09 3.29 14.33
N HIS A 191 20.02 4.62 14.20
CA HIS A 191 20.06 5.36 12.95
C HIS A 191 21.38 6.15 12.84
N GLU A 192 21.85 6.33 11.61
CA GLU A 192 22.85 7.33 11.26
C GLU A 192 22.26 8.71 11.56
N ARG A 193 22.94 9.49 12.40
CA ARG A 193 22.47 10.80 12.86
C ARG A 193 23.31 11.90 12.26
N VAL A 194 22.64 12.82 11.58
CA VAL A 194 23.28 13.95 10.92
C VAL A 194 22.61 15.25 11.32
N ILE A 195 23.42 16.24 11.66
CA ILE A 195 22.99 17.63 11.86
C ILE A 195 23.53 18.46 10.70
N VAL A 196 22.64 19.18 10.01
CA VAL A 196 23.01 20.14 8.98
C VAL A 196 22.82 21.55 9.55
N LEU A 197 23.93 22.16 9.98
CA LEU A 197 23.96 23.53 10.49
C LEU A 197 24.09 24.51 9.34
N VAL A 198 23.14 25.43 9.20
CA VAL A 198 23.11 26.45 8.15
C VAL A 198 23.12 27.83 8.81
N THR A 199 24.20 28.59 8.62
CA THR A 199 24.43 29.89 9.28
C THR A 199 25.36 30.78 8.45
N ASP A 200 25.37 32.07 8.72
CA ASP A 200 26.35 33.02 8.18
C ASP A 200 27.56 33.25 9.11
N GLY A 201 27.61 32.56 10.26
CA GLY A 201 28.81 32.47 11.10
C GLY A 201 29.13 33.71 11.92
N GLU A 202 28.21 34.66 12.03
CA GLU A 202 28.42 35.89 12.81
C GLU A 202 28.02 35.76 14.28
N ASP A 203 28.85 36.35 15.14
CA ASP A 203 28.59 36.61 16.57
C ASP A 203 28.13 35.37 17.38
N LEU A 204 29.02 34.38 17.44
CA LEU A 204 28.77 33.08 18.04
C LEU A 204 28.75 33.14 19.57
N GLU A 205 27.56 33.06 20.16
CA GLU A 205 27.41 33.00 21.63
C GLU A 205 27.73 31.61 22.20
N GLY A 206 28.49 31.61 23.31
CA GLY A 206 28.81 30.41 24.09
C GLY A 206 30.02 29.64 23.55
N ASN A 207 30.03 28.32 23.74
CA ASN A 207 31.09 27.44 23.23
C ASN A 207 30.50 26.37 22.30
N PRO A 208 30.25 26.71 21.02
CA PRO A 208 29.62 25.77 20.07
C PRO A 208 30.53 24.60 19.71
N VAL A 209 31.85 24.76 19.78
CA VAL A 209 32.83 23.69 19.51
C VAL A 209 32.76 22.61 20.59
N ALA A 210 32.65 22.98 21.87
CA ALA A 210 32.46 22.01 22.95
C ALA A 210 31.15 21.22 22.80
N GLU A 211 30.06 21.86 22.37
CA GLU A 211 28.82 21.13 22.08
C GLU A 211 28.94 20.23 20.85
N ALA A 212 29.66 20.65 19.82
CA ALA A 212 29.96 19.82 18.67
C ALA A 212 30.76 18.56 19.05
N GLN A 213 31.73 18.68 19.96
CA GLN A 213 32.48 17.55 20.50
C GLN A 213 31.58 16.57 21.26
N ASN A 214 30.64 17.07 22.08
CA ASN A 214 29.66 16.22 22.76
C ASN A 214 28.79 15.45 21.76
N ILE A 215 28.31 16.13 20.71
CA ILE A 215 27.50 15.54 19.64
C ILE A 215 28.29 14.48 18.85
N GLY A 216 29.56 14.78 18.52
CA GLY A 216 30.45 13.85 17.83
C GLY A 216 30.74 12.59 18.67
N GLY A 217 30.96 12.75 19.98
CA GLY A 217 31.13 11.64 20.92
C GLY A 217 29.91 10.72 21.04
N GLU A 218 28.72 11.24 20.73
CA GLU A 218 27.48 10.47 20.66
C GLU A 218 27.28 9.79 19.29
N GLY A 219 28.22 9.91 18.34
CA GLY A 219 28.13 9.32 17.00
C GLY A 219 27.19 10.07 16.06
N THR A 220 27.06 11.39 16.23
CA THR A 220 26.28 12.26 15.32
C THR A 220 27.24 13.16 14.52
N THR A 221 27.11 13.17 13.20
CA THR A 221 27.91 14.01 12.29
C THR A 221 27.31 15.40 12.18
N ILE A 222 28.13 16.46 12.22
CA ILE A 222 27.70 17.83 11.93
C ILE A 222 28.30 18.28 10.60
N HIS A 223 27.43 18.54 9.61
CA HIS A 223 27.80 19.28 8.41
C HIS A 223 27.47 20.75 8.60
N VAL A 224 28.45 21.62 8.36
CA VAL A 224 28.30 23.07 8.45
C VAL A 224 28.19 23.65 7.05
N VAL A 225 27.12 24.37 6.80
CA VAL A 225 26.85 25.08 5.58
C VAL A 225 26.90 26.57 5.88
N HIS A 226 27.96 27.21 5.41
CA HIS A 226 28.16 28.63 5.56
C HIS A 226 27.51 29.39 4.40
N ILE A 227 26.58 30.30 4.71
CA ILE A 227 25.93 31.17 3.72
C ILE A 227 26.37 32.61 3.95
N GLY A 228 27.12 33.14 2.98
CA GLY A 228 27.58 34.52 3.02
C GLY A 228 29.00 34.66 2.52
N GLY A 229 29.43 35.90 2.33
CA GLY A 229 30.79 36.22 1.92
C GLY A 229 31.63 36.87 3.02
N ARG A 230 32.92 37.03 2.73
CA ARG A 230 33.83 37.92 3.47
C ARG A 230 33.66 39.40 3.08
N THR A 231 32.77 39.68 2.13
CA THR A 231 32.47 41.05 1.71
C THR A 231 31.33 41.57 2.58
N PRO A 232 31.48 42.71 3.24
CA PRO A 232 30.44 43.26 4.09
C PRO A 232 29.20 43.63 3.29
N GLU A 233 28.08 43.02 3.67
CA GLU A 233 26.78 43.21 3.04
C GLU A 233 25.83 43.91 4.01
N ARG A 234 25.04 44.87 3.52
CA ARG A 234 24.12 45.62 4.41
C ARG A 234 22.89 44.78 4.74
N ILE A 235 22.45 44.84 5.99
CA ILE A 235 21.28 44.10 6.43
C ILE A 235 20.01 44.94 6.19
N PRO A 236 19.09 44.49 5.32
CA PRO A 236 17.86 45.25 5.07
C PRO A 236 16.93 45.18 6.27
N GLU A 237 16.21 46.27 6.52
CA GLU A 237 15.14 46.31 7.51
C GLU A 237 13.83 45.87 6.87
N ILE A 238 13.30 44.74 7.34
CA ILE A 238 12.04 44.16 6.86
C ILE A 238 10.93 44.55 7.83
N GLY A 239 9.90 45.24 7.33
CA GLY A 239 8.72 45.59 8.10
C GLY A 239 7.78 44.40 8.36
N PRO A 240 6.76 44.55 9.23
CA PRO A 240 5.77 43.50 9.50
C PRO A 240 4.99 43.06 8.24
N ASP A 241 4.93 43.92 7.23
CA ASP A 241 4.31 43.68 5.94
C ASP A 241 5.23 42.92 4.94
N GLY A 242 6.42 42.50 5.38
CA GLY A 242 7.40 41.77 4.57
C GLY A 242 8.15 42.64 3.55
N ARG A 243 7.93 43.96 3.55
CA ARG A 243 8.58 44.91 2.64
C ARG A 243 9.85 45.49 3.25
N VAL A 244 10.82 45.79 2.38
CA VAL A 244 12.05 46.49 2.77
C VAL A 244 11.72 47.95 3.05
N ARG A 245 12.05 48.44 4.25
CA ARG A 245 11.85 49.84 4.66
C ARG A 245 13.14 50.66 4.68
N GLY A 246 14.28 50.01 4.47
CA GLY A 246 15.59 50.63 4.48
C GLY A 246 16.66 49.63 4.91
N TRP A 247 17.68 50.14 5.57
CA TRP A 247 18.78 49.34 6.13
C TRP A 247 18.70 49.39 7.64
N ARG A 248 18.95 48.27 8.30
CA ARG A 248 19.08 48.26 9.77
C ARG A 248 20.27 49.13 10.16
N THR A 249 20.13 49.90 11.23
CA THR A 249 21.17 50.79 11.72
C THR A 249 21.62 50.44 13.14
N ASP A 250 22.85 50.80 13.49
CA ASP A 250 23.37 50.76 14.85
C ASP A 250 22.79 51.91 15.71
N ALA A 251 23.11 51.92 17.00
CA ALA A 251 22.70 52.99 17.92
C ALA A 251 23.20 54.40 17.54
N ARG A 252 24.12 54.50 16.57
CA ARG A 252 24.69 55.75 16.04
C ARG A 252 24.11 56.10 14.67
N GLY A 253 23.12 55.35 14.17
CA GLY A 253 22.47 55.58 12.88
C GLY A 253 23.25 55.08 11.66
N ARG A 254 24.34 54.33 11.83
CA ARG A 254 25.13 53.78 10.72
C ARG A 254 24.54 52.43 10.29
N PRO A 255 24.47 52.12 8.98
CA PRO A 255 23.96 50.82 8.51
C PRO A 255 24.77 49.66 9.09
N LEU A 256 24.08 48.64 9.60
CA LEU A 256 24.67 47.38 10.02
C LEU A 256 25.05 46.56 8.79
N THR A 257 26.25 45.99 8.84
CA THR A 257 26.78 45.09 7.82
C THR A 257 27.04 43.71 8.41
N THR A 258 26.93 42.69 7.57
CA THR A 258 27.26 41.30 7.89
C THR A 258 28.42 40.83 7.01
N GLU A 259 29.44 40.23 7.62
CA GLU A 259 30.56 39.60 6.92
C GLU A 259 31.09 38.40 7.70
N LEU A 260 31.60 37.42 6.97
CA LEU A 260 32.29 36.30 7.59
C LEU A 260 33.66 36.76 8.11
N SER A 261 33.80 36.84 9.43
CA SER A 261 35.07 37.10 10.09
C SER A 261 36.01 35.87 10.02
N PRO A 262 37.34 36.08 10.05
CA PRO A 262 38.30 34.97 10.15
C PRO A 262 38.07 34.08 11.38
N GLU A 263 37.67 34.68 12.50
CA GLU A 263 37.39 33.98 13.75
C GLU A 263 36.14 33.10 13.63
N GLY A 264 35.07 33.64 13.06
CA GLY A 264 33.82 32.91 12.82
C GLY A 264 34.05 31.75 11.84
N GLU A 265 34.81 31.98 10.78
CA GLU A 265 35.19 30.94 9.81
C GLU A 265 35.95 29.79 10.48
N GLN A 266 36.92 30.11 11.34
CA GLN A 266 37.67 29.11 12.08
C GLN A 266 36.77 28.33 13.05
N GLN A 267 35.89 29.01 13.79
CA GLN A 267 34.96 28.36 14.71
C GLN A 267 33.98 27.43 14.00
N LEU A 268 33.43 27.83 12.85
CA LEU A 268 32.59 26.96 12.03
C LEU A 268 33.35 25.73 11.52
N ALA A 269 34.61 25.90 11.11
CA ALA A 269 35.46 24.79 10.71
C ALA A 269 35.75 23.83 11.88
N ASP A 270 35.95 24.37 13.08
CA ASP A 270 36.20 23.59 14.29
C ASP A 270 34.96 22.81 14.75
N ILE A 271 33.75 23.37 14.56
CA ILE A 271 32.48 22.64 14.78
C ILE A 271 32.38 21.42 13.87
N ALA A 272 32.65 21.57 12.56
CA ALA A 272 32.60 20.45 11.64
C ALA A 272 33.64 19.37 12.00
N LYS A 273 34.89 19.79 12.24
CA LYS A 273 36.02 18.90 12.59
C LYS A 273 35.84 18.18 13.93
N ALA A 274 35.04 18.73 14.84
CA ALA A 274 34.73 18.08 16.11
C ALA A 274 33.88 16.80 15.95
N THR A 275 33.37 16.52 14.76
CA THR A 275 32.52 15.35 14.47
C THR A 275 33.10 14.46 13.39
N PRO A 276 32.86 13.14 13.44
CA PRO A 276 33.30 12.21 12.40
C PRO A 276 32.59 12.55 11.07
N ASP A 277 33.35 12.55 9.98
CA ASP A 277 32.89 12.92 8.62
C ASP A 277 32.26 14.32 8.51
N GLY A 278 32.44 15.19 9.51
CA GLY A 278 31.92 16.55 9.47
C GLY A 278 32.64 17.36 8.41
N VAL A 279 31.87 18.03 7.55
CA VAL A 279 32.40 18.89 6.49
C VAL A 279 31.88 20.31 6.64
N ILE A 280 32.71 21.28 6.28
CA ILE A 280 32.31 22.66 6.10
C ILE A 280 32.21 22.94 4.61
N ILE A 281 31.01 23.36 4.18
CA ILE A 281 30.72 23.73 2.80
C ILE A 281 30.41 25.22 2.78
N ARG A 282 31.02 25.92 1.84
CA ARG A 282 30.80 27.36 1.64
C ARG A 282 29.91 27.56 0.44
N ALA A 283 28.92 28.43 0.58
CA ALA A 283 28.14 28.94 -0.53
C ALA A 283 29.07 29.66 -1.53
N GLU A 284 29.31 29.05 -2.70
CA GLU A 284 29.90 29.75 -3.85
C GLU A 284 28.82 30.47 -4.65
N LYS A 285 29.19 31.57 -5.32
CA LYS A 285 28.29 32.51 -6.04
C LYS A 285 27.06 31.83 -6.65
N GLY A 286 25.89 32.08 -6.05
CA GLY A 286 24.58 31.63 -6.55
C GLY A 286 24.08 30.28 -6.01
N SER A 287 24.87 29.58 -5.21
CA SER A 287 24.48 28.34 -4.53
C SER A 287 24.67 28.46 -3.03
N THR A 288 23.92 27.69 -2.25
CA THR A 288 23.94 27.79 -0.78
C THR A 288 24.75 26.67 -0.12
N GLY A 289 25.31 25.73 -0.89
CA GLY A 289 26.09 24.59 -0.37
C GLY A 289 25.25 23.42 0.15
N ILE A 290 23.95 23.61 0.40
CA ILE A 290 23.04 22.58 0.93
C ILE A 290 22.85 21.45 -0.09
N ASP A 291 22.84 21.78 -1.38
CA ASP A 291 22.75 20.80 -2.46
C ASP A 291 23.95 19.81 -2.45
N GLU A 292 25.13 20.19 -1.95
CA GLU A 292 26.30 19.32 -1.85
C GLU A 292 26.17 18.33 -0.70
N VAL A 293 25.82 18.81 0.50
CA VAL A 293 25.47 17.95 1.66
C VAL A 293 24.37 16.96 1.24
N THR A 294 23.36 17.44 0.52
CA THR A 294 22.25 16.61 0.04
C THR A 294 22.74 15.46 -0.85
N LYS A 295 23.71 15.72 -1.74
CA LYS A 295 24.27 14.68 -2.62
C LYS A 295 25.03 13.63 -1.82
N GLU A 296 25.83 14.06 -0.84
CA GLU A 296 26.59 13.17 0.04
C GLU A 296 25.66 12.27 0.86
N LEU A 297 24.67 12.85 1.53
CA LEU A 297 23.67 12.10 2.30
C LEU A 297 22.90 11.13 1.43
N ARG A 298 22.52 11.54 0.21
CA ARG A 298 21.83 10.66 -0.74
C ARG A 298 22.72 9.50 -1.18
N ALA A 299 24.03 9.69 -1.31
CA ALA A 299 24.96 8.62 -1.63
C ALA A 299 25.05 7.61 -0.48
N LYS A 300 25.17 8.09 0.77
CA LYS A 300 25.12 7.23 1.97
C LYS A 300 23.82 6.43 2.07
N MET A 301 22.66 7.08 1.89
CA MET A 301 21.33 6.43 1.88
C MET A 301 21.23 5.27 0.86
N LYS A 302 21.79 5.44 -0.34
CA LYS A 302 21.76 4.39 -1.36
C LYS A 302 22.58 3.17 -0.97
N GLY A 303 23.67 3.36 -0.23
CA GLY A 303 24.47 2.28 0.35
C GLY A 303 23.64 1.44 1.32
N GLU A 304 23.00 2.07 2.30
CA GLU A 304 22.16 1.38 3.30
C GLU A 304 20.97 0.64 2.68
N LEU A 305 20.30 1.24 1.70
CA LEU A 305 19.14 0.64 1.04
C LEU A 305 19.47 -0.63 0.26
N ALA A 306 20.68 -0.73 -0.30
CA ALA A 306 21.14 -1.92 -0.99
C ALA A 306 21.35 -3.10 -0.02
N GLU A 307 21.61 -2.81 1.26
CA GLU A 307 21.89 -3.81 2.28
C GLU A 307 20.61 -4.40 2.92
N ARG A 308 19.45 -3.70 2.81
CA ARG A 308 18.22 -4.04 3.56
C ARG A 308 16.96 -4.24 2.71
N VAL A 309 17.09 -4.88 1.53
CA VAL A 309 15.92 -5.25 0.71
C VAL A 309 15.13 -6.38 1.38
N GLU A 310 14.12 -6.03 2.17
CA GLU A 310 13.18 -6.99 2.74
C GLU A 310 12.15 -7.41 1.66
N SER A 311 12.12 -8.71 1.33
CA SER A 311 11.21 -9.27 0.33
C SER A 311 9.79 -9.39 0.89
N VAL A 312 8.84 -8.59 0.41
CA VAL A 312 7.41 -8.79 0.71
C VAL A 312 6.87 -9.87 -0.25
N TYR A 313 6.15 -10.86 0.25
CA TYR A 313 5.52 -11.85 -0.64
C TYR A 313 4.17 -11.34 -1.14
N ALA A 314 3.82 -11.62 -2.41
CA ALA A 314 2.52 -11.25 -2.96
C ALA A 314 1.44 -12.27 -2.55
N ASP A 315 0.28 -11.77 -2.11
CA ASP A 315 -0.86 -12.63 -1.77
C ASP A 315 -1.51 -13.16 -3.06
N ILE A 316 -1.66 -14.49 -3.18
CA ILE A 316 -2.24 -15.19 -4.33
C ILE A 316 -3.59 -15.86 -4.02
N TYR A 317 -4.27 -15.43 -2.95
CA TYR A 317 -5.54 -16.00 -2.49
C TYR A 317 -6.68 -15.94 -3.53
N PHE A 318 -6.58 -15.06 -4.52
CA PHE A 318 -7.61 -14.91 -5.56
C PHE A 318 -7.81 -16.18 -6.40
N TYR A 319 -6.73 -16.90 -6.75
CA TYR A 319 -6.81 -18.14 -7.54
C TYR A 319 -7.60 -19.26 -6.83
N PRO A 320 -7.27 -19.63 -5.57
CA PRO A 320 -8.07 -20.63 -4.87
C PRO A 320 -9.47 -20.14 -4.51
N LEU A 321 -9.66 -18.84 -4.27
CA LEU A 321 -11.02 -18.30 -4.08
C LEU A 321 -11.87 -18.46 -5.34
N ALA A 322 -11.30 -18.18 -6.52
CA ALA A 322 -11.97 -18.39 -7.80
C ALA A 322 -12.31 -19.88 -8.02
N ALA A 323 -11.40 -20.79 -7.65
CA ALA A 323 -11.65 -22.24 -7.71
C ALA A 323 -12.81 -22.65 -6.77
N ALA A 324 -12.85 -22.12 -5.54
CA ALA A 324 -13.93 -22.38 -4.60
C ALA A 324 -15.30 -21.95 -5.15
N LEU A 325 -15.38 -20.73 -5.70
CA LEU A 325 -16.58 -20.21 -6.33
C LEU A 325 -17.00 -21.05 -7.54
N LEU A 326 -16.05 -21.48 -8.37
CA LEU A 326 -16.33 -22.34 -9.52
C LEU A 326 -16.97 -23.67 -9.10
N PHE A 327 -16.44 -24.33 -8.07
CA PHE A 327 -17.01 -25.58 -7.57
C PHE A 327 -18.41 -25.39 -6.97
N LEU A 328 -18.65 -24.27 -6.29
CA LEU A 328 -19.99 -23.93 -5.77
C LEU A 328 -20.98 -23.67 -6.91
N LEU A 329 -20.56 -22.99 -7.97
CA LEU A 329 -21.39 -22.83 -9.17
C LEU A 329 -21.71 -24.18 -9.82
N ILE A 330 -20.71 -25.05 -10.01
CA ILE A 330 -20.92 -26.40 -10.56
C ILE A 330 -21.91 -27.20 -9.70
N GLU A 331 -21.77 -27.14 -8.37
CA GLU A 331 -22.69 -27.76 -7.42
C GLU A 331 -24.14 -27.28 -7.61
N SER A 332 -24.33 -25.96 -7.78
CA SER A 332 -25.64 -25.33 -7.94
C SER A 332 -26.33 -25.73 -9.25
N PHE A 333 -25.56 -25.95 -10.33
CA PHE A 333 -26.09 -26.36 -11.63
C PHE A 333 -26.36 -27.87 -11.76
N ILE A 334 -26.06 -28.70 -10.74
CA ILE A 334 -26.37 -30.14 -10.74
C ILE A 334 -27.73 -30.38 -10.07
N PRO A 335 -28.83 -30.57 -10.83
CA PRO A 335 -30.14 -30.84 -10.23
C PRO A 335 -30.20 -32.26 -9.65
N GLU A 336 -30.81 -32.38 -8.48
CA GLU A 336 -30.95 -33.64 -7.72
C GLU A 336 -31.87 -34.66 -8.40
N ALA A 337 -32.82 -34.18 -9.20
CA ALA A 337 -33.69 -34.99 -10.04
C ALA A 337 -33.63 -34.51 -11.51
N PRO A 338 -33.82 -35.41 -12.49
CA PRO A 338 -33.97 -34.99 -13.88
C PRO A 338 -35.22 -34.10 -14.02
N LEU A 339 -35.11 -33.07 -14.85
CA LEU A 339 -36.26 -32.24 -15.22
C LEU A 339 -37.38 -33.14 -15.76
N ARG A 340 -38.55 -33.12 -15.11
CA ARG A 340 -39.71 -33.91 -15.52
C ARG A 340 -40.17 -33.41 -16.90
N ARG A 341 -39.83 -34.15 -17.96
CA ARG A 341 -40.42 -33.92 -19.29
C ARG A 341 -41.89 -34.33 -19.22
N VAL A 342 -42.79 -33.35 -19.14
CA VAL A 342 -44.23 -33.61 -19.24
C VAL A 342 -44.54 -33.92 -20.71
N THR A 343 -44.46 -35.20 -21.09
CA THR A 343 -45.04 -35.65 -22.35
C THR A 343 -46.56 -35.74 -22.14
N HIS A 344 -47.31 -34.76 -22.64
CA HIS A 344 -48.77 -34.91 -22.75
C HIS A 344 -49.05 -36.07 -23.73
N LYS A 345 -49.38 -37.26 -23.21
CA LYS A 345 -50.03 -38.27 -24.03
C LYS A 345 -51.42 -37.73 -24.37
N LEU A 346 -51.69 -37.45 -25.65
CA LEU A 346 -53.03 -37.12 -26.10
C LEU A 346 -53.99 -38.24 -25.66
N PRO A 347 -55.21 -37.92 -25.18
CA PRO A 347 -56.17 -38.95 -24.82
C PRO A 347 -56.47 -39.85 -26.03
N PRO A 348 -56.70 -41.16 -25.82
CA PRO A 348 -56.99 -42.07 -26.91
C PRO A 348 -58.21 -41.57 -27.69
N ARG A 349 -58.10 -41.54 -29.02
CA ARG A 349 -59.21 -41.13 -29.89
C ARG A 349 -60.45 -41.98 -29.56
N PRO A 350 -61.63 -41.38 -29.35
CA PRO A 350 -62.85 -42.15 -29.10
C PRO A 350 -63.12 -43.10 -30.26
N LYS A 351 -63.50 -44.35 -29.94
CA LYS A 351 -63.82 -45.37 -30.96
C LYS A 351 -64.93 -44.82 -31.87
N PRO A 352 -64.82 -44.98 -33.21
CA PRO A 352 -65.82 -44.45 -34.13
C PRO A 352 -67.19 -45.08 -33.88
N HIS A 353 -68.22 -44.23 -33.82
CA HIS A 353 -69.62 -44.62 -33.57
C HIS A 353 -70.08 -45.72 -34.55
N PRO A 354 -70.82 -46.76 -34.11
CA PRO A 354 -71.15 -47.94 -34.93
C PRO A 354 -71.91 -47.64 -36.23
N LEU A 355 -72.67 -46.54 -36.27
CA LEU A 355 -73.35 -46.07 -37.49
C LEU A 355 -72.36 -45.75 -38.63
N ARG A 356 -71.18 -45.22 -38.30
CA ARG A 356 -70.12 -44.91 -39.29
C ARG A 356 -69.42 -46.14 -39.85
N GLN A 357 -69.50 -47.29 -39.15
CA GLN A 357 -68.93 -48.55 -39.62
C GLN A 357 -69.85 -49.25 -40.63
N ARG A 358 -71.17 -49.16 -40.44
CA ARG A 358 -72.17 -49.73 -41.37
C ARG A 358 -72.13 -49.07 -42.75
N ASP A 359 -71.99 -47.74 -42.81
CA ASP A 359 -71.88 -47.02 -44.09
C ASP A 359 -70.61 -47.37 -44.87
N ARG A 360 -69.51 -47.63 -44.16
CA ARG A 360 -68.24 -48.05 -44.80
C ARG A 360 -68.31 -49.49 -45.30
N ALA A 361 -69.04 -50.37 -44.62
CA ALA A 361 -69.23 -51.75 -45.07
C ALA A 361 -70.15 -51.83 -46.31
N ARG A 362 -71.24 -51.07 -46.36
CA ARG A 362 -72.13 -51.02 -47.54
C ARG A 362 -71.46 -50.49 -48.80
N ARG A 363 -70.52 -49.54 -48.67
CA ARG A 363 -69.77 -49.01 -49.82
C ARG A 363 -68.71 -49.98 -50.39
N ARG A 364 -68.42 -51.11 -49.71
CA ARG A 364 -67.35 -52.05 -50.10
C ARG A 364 -67.85 -53.39 -50.67
N ALA A 365 -69.15 -53.62 -50.80
CA ALA A 365 -69.68 -54.85 -51.38
C ALA A 365 -69.66 -54.79 -52.94
N PRO A 366 -69.06 -55.78 -53.64
CA PRO A 366 -68.98 -55.82 -55.10
C PRO A 366 -70.33 -56.13 -55.77
N ARG A 367 -70.62 -55.50 -56.93
CA ARG A 367 -71.81 -55.74 -57.76
C ARG A 367 -71.68 -57.09 -58.52
N PRO A 368 -72.74 -57.92 -58.63
CA PRO A 368 -72.69 -59.16 -59.40
C PRO A 368 -72.75 -58.92 -60.93
N ALA A 369 -72.06 -59.78 -61.70
CA ALA A 369 -71.92 -59.74 -63.16
C ALA A 369 -73.11 -60.41 -63.90
N PRO A 370 -73.40 -60.03 -65.16
CA PRO A 370 -74.52 -60.56 -65.95
C PRO A 370 -74.23 -61.99 -66.50
N ARG A 371 -75.30 -62.79 -66.71
CA ARG A 371 -75.27 -64.14 -67.30
C ARG A 371 -75.74 -64.10 -68.76
N ASP A 372 -75.01 -64.76 -69.65
CA ASP A 372 -75.41 -65.06 -71.02
C ASP A 372 -76.21 -66.38 -71.09
N GLU A 373 -77.15 -66.41 -72.03
CA GLU A 373 -78.05 -67.51 -72.42
C GLU A 373 -77.35 -68.53 -73.37
N GLU A 374 -78.04 -69.64 -73.69
CA GLU A 374 -77.68 -70.84 -74.50
C GLU A 374 -77.10 -72.02 -73.69
N GLU A 375 -77.58 -73.26 -73.77
CA GLU A 375 -78.51 -73.94 -74.70
C GLU A 375 -78.92 -75.29 -74.08
N ALA A 376 -79.82 -75.98 -74.79
CA ALA A 376 -80.07 -77.43 -74.79
C ALA A 376 -81.33 -77.92 -74.04
N SER A 377 -82.43 -77.84 -74.78
CA SER A 377 -83.42 -78.91 -74.90
C SER A 377 -82.79 -80.29 -75.06
N HIS A 378 -83.32 -81.32 -74.38
CA HIS A 378 -83.79 -82.56 -75.03
C HIS A 378 -84.41 -83.54 -74.01
N ALA A 379 -85.65 -83.96 -74.33
CA ALA A 379 -86.26 -85.29 -74.16
C ALA A 379 -86.48 -85.86 -72.73
N ALA A 380 -87.60 -86.50 -72.38
CA ALA A 380 -88.84 -86.87 -73.07
C ALA A 380 -89.85 -87.44 -72.04
N SER A 381 -91.16 -87.30 -72.33
CA SER A 381 -92.32 -88.17 -72.01
C SER A 381 -93.53 -87.38 -71.52
#